data_AF-A0A8T6DEE4-F1
#
_entry.id   AF-A0A8T6DEE4-F1
#
_cell.length_a   1.000
_cell.length_b   1.000
_cell.length_c   1.000
_cell.angle_alpha   90.00
_cell.angle_beta   90.00
_cell.angle_gamma   90.00
#
_symmetry.space_group_name_H-M   'P 1'
#
loop_
_entity.id
_entity.type
_entity.pdbx_description
1 polymer ?
#
loop_
_entity_poly.entity_id
_entity_poly.type
_entity_poly.pdbx_seq_one_letter_code
_entity_poly.pdbx_strand_id
1 'polypeptide(L)'
;MRGGQMPVPTPESRRRYMASTAERLRKLVSENVEVDGKSLDIPADLNFSLADAGVSSLDLVALGKLVAEEFKITFAIEDCTSITDLAQLADFIDAKAA
;
A
#
# COMPACT_ATOMS: atom_id res chain seq x y z
N MET A 1 30.40 1.02 -28.33
CA MET A 1 30.44 0.78 -26.87
C MET A 1 30.20 2.11 -26.15
N ARG A 2 28.99 2.36 -25.65
CA ARG A 2 28.75 3.33 -24.57
C ARG A 2 27.61 2.78 -23.73
N GLY A 3 27.94 2.31 -22.54
CA GLY A 3 26.98 1.78 -21.58
C GLY A 3 25.97 2.88 -21.23
N GLY A 4 24.69 2.62 -21.53
CA GLY A 4 23.59 3.40 -21.00
C GLY A 4 23.53 3.16 -19.50
N GLN A 5 24.22 4.00 -18.75
CA GLN A 5 24.10 4.05 -17.30
C GLN A 5 22.66 4.46 -16.98
N MET A 6 21.82 3.49 -16.68
CA MET A 6 20.51 3.74 -16.08
C MET A 6 20.75 4.52 -14.78
N PRO A 7 20.10 5.67 -14.56
CA PRO A 7 20.29 6.43 -13.34
C PRO A 7 19.81 5.58 -12.16
N VAL A 8 20.71 5.34 -11.20
CA VAL A 8 20.32 4.78 -9.91
C VAL A 8 19.30 5.73 -9.26
N PRO A 9 18.14 5.25 -8.78
CA PRO A 9 17.14 6.12 -8.17
C PRO A 9 17.73 6.74 -6.91
N THR A 10 17.78 8.07 -6.86
CA THR A 10 18.20 8.84 -5.68
C THR A 10 17.25 8.60 -4.50
N PRO A 11 17.74 8.65 -3.25
CA PRO A 11 16.92 8.39 -2.05
C PRO A 11 15.73 9.36 -1.89
N GLU A 12 15.80 10.55 -2.48
CA GLU A 12 14.67 11.49 -2.55
C GLU A 12 13.54 11.03 -3.48
N SER A 13 13.86 10.33 -4.57
CA SER A 13 12.84 9.80 -5.49
C SER A 13 12.04 8.68 -4.86
N ARG A 14 12.67 7.84 -4.02
CA ARG A 14 11.96 6.84 -3.20
C ARG A 14 10.98 7.49 -2.22
N ARG A 15 11.38 8.57 -1.54
CA ARG A 15 10.50 9.27 -0.58
C ARG A 15 9.28 9.90 -1.24
N ARG A 16 9.43 10.47 -2.45
CA ARG A 16 8.28 11.01 -3.20
C ARG A 16 7.40 9.92 -3.81
N TYR A 17 8.00 8.80 -4.21
CA TYR A 17 7.25 7.63 -4.69
C TYR A 17 6.41 7.03 -3.55
N MET A 18 6.99 6.86 -2.36
CA MET A 18 6.25 6.43 -1.18
C MET A 18 5.08 7.35 -0.82
N ALA A 19 5.24 8.68 -0.93
CA ALA A 19 4.13 9.60 -0.74
C ALA A 19 3.00 9.34 -1.76
N SER A 20 3.35 9.10 -3.03
CA SER A 20 2.36 8.80 -4.07
C SER A 20 1.68 7.44 -3.87
N THR A 21 2.41 6.42 -3.43
CA THR A 21 1.88 5.10 -3.09
C THR A 21 0.95 5.20 -1.89
N ALA A 22 1.35 5.92 -0.84
CA ALA A 22 0.55 6.14 0.36
C ALA A 22 -0.75 6.90 0.07
N GLU A 23 -0.68 7.96 -0.73
CA GLU A 23 -1.85 8.73 -1.15
C GLU A 23 -2.82 7.88 -1.98
N ARG A 24 -2.30 7.11 -2.95
CA ARG A 24 -3.10 6.18 -3.75
C ARG A 24 -3.74 5.11 -2.89
N LEU A 25 -2.98 4.55 -1.96
CA LEU A 25 -3.44 3.48 -1.11
C LEU A 25 -4.50 3.99 -0.12
N ARG A 26 -4.30 5.16 0.48
CA ARG A 26 -5.34 5.84 1.28
C ARG A 26 -6.62 6.02 0.50
N LYS A 27 -6.53 6.52 -0.74
CA LYS A 27 -7.70 6.68 -1.61
C LYS A 27 -8.40 5.35 -1.85
N LEU A 28 -7.64 4.34 -2.26
CA LEU A 28 -8.15 3.02 -2.58
C LEU A 28 -8.82 2.35 -1.38
N VAL A 29 -8.24 2.48 -0.18
CA VAL A 29 -8.87 2.01 1.06
C VAL A 29 -10.12 2.84 1.38
N SER A 30 -10.07 4.16 1.31
CA SER A 30 -11.24 5.00 1.61
C SER A 30 -12.42 4.81 0.66
N GLU A 31 -12.15 4.42 -0.60
CA GLU A 31 -13.15 4.18 -1.64
C GLU A 31 -13.70 2.75 -1.63
N ASN A 32 -12.94 1.77 -1.12
CA ASN A 32 -13.32 0.35 -1.18
C ASN A 32 -13.51 -0.31 0.19
N VAL A 33 -13.04 0.30 1.29
CA VAL A 33 -13.13 -0.24 2.64
C VAL A 33 -13.91 0.75 3.52
N GLU A 34 -15.05 0.27 3.99
CA GLU A 34 -15.94 0.99 4.88
C GLU A 34 -16.08 0.19 6.16
N VAL A 35 -15.79 0.79 7.31
CA VAL A 35 -16.03 0.15 8.60
C VAL A 35 -17.23 0.83 9.25
N ASP A 36 -18.23 0.03 9.63
CA ASP A 36 -19.45 0.53 10.27
C ASP A 36 -20.18 1.61 9.44
N GLY A 37 -20.13 1.49 8.11
CA GLY A 37 -20.73 2.46 7.18
C GLY A 37 -20.01 3.82 7.11
N LYS A 38 -18.76 3.88 7.59
CA LYS A 38 -17.89 5.06 7.48
C LYS A 38 -16.62 4.71 6.73
N SER A 39 -16.22 5.61 5.85
CA SER A 39 -14.90 5.58 5.21
C SER A 39 -13.83 5.68 6.29
N LEU A 40 -12.79 4.86 6.16
CA LEU A 40 -11.63 4.93 7.05
C LEU A 40 -10.85 6.21 6.79
N ASP A 41 -10.74 7.07 7.82
CA ASP A 41 -9.83 8.20 7.76
C ASP A 41 -8.41 7.73 8.09
N ILE A 42 -7.64 7.48 7.04
CA ILE A 42 -6.25 7.04 7.17
C ILE A 42 -5.34 8.26 7.28
N PRO A 43 -4.48 8.36 8.30
CA PRO A 43 -3.49 9.43 8.41
C PRO A 43 -2.47 9.38 7.25
N ALA A 44 -1.92 10.53 6.89
CA ALA A 44 -0.94 10.64 5.81
C ALA A 44 0.32 9.79 6.02
N ASP A 45 0.70 9.57 7.28
CA ASP A 45 1.85 8.75 7.66
C ASP A 45 1.59 7.24 7.58
N LEU A 46 0.37 6.80 7.20
CA LEU A 46 -0.05 5.39 7.12
C LEU A 46 0.16 4.57 8.40
N ASN A 47 0.50 5.22 9.51
CA ASN A 47 0.64 4.61 10.82
C ASN A 47 -0.74 4.35 11.42
N PHE A 48 -1.45 3.44 10.77
CA PHE A 48 -2.84 3.13 11.01
C PHE A 48 -3.04 1.62 10.89
N SER A 49 -3.40 1.02 12.01
CA SER A 49 -3.66 -0.41 12.11
C SER A 49 -5.07 -0.69 11.62
N LEU A 50 -5.18 -1.41 10.51
CA LEU A 50 -6.47 -1.80 9.95
C LEU A 50 -7.25 -2.71 10.91
N ALA A 51 -6.54 -3.54 11.68
CA ALA A 51 -7.12 -4.36 12.72
C ALA A 51 -7.74 -3.55 13.86
N ASP A 52 -7.09 -2.46 14.30
CA ASP A 52 -7.62 -1.56 15.35
C ASP A 52 -8.84 -0.77 14.85
N ALA A 53 -8.81 -0.41 13.57
CA ALA A 53 -9.90 0.28 12.91
C ALA A 53 -11.16 -0.57 12.69
N GLY A 54 -11.13 -1.87 13.06
CA GLY A 54 -12.25 -2.79 12.88
C GLY A 54 -12.42 -3.33 11.47
N VAL A 55 -11.38 -3.24 10.63
CA VAL A 55 -11.39 -3.83 9.29
C VAL A 55 -11.40 -5.35 9.41
N SER A 56 -12.41 -5.97 8.81
CA SER A 56 -12.49 -7.42 8.79
C SER A 56 -11.37 -8.01 7.95
N SER A 57 -10.90 -9.21 8.31
CA SER A 57 -9.90 -9.95 7.53
C SER A 57 -10.33 -10.21 6.08
N LEU A 58 -11.64 -10.23 5.82
CA LEU A 58 -12.22 -10.29 4.47
C LEU A 58 -11.96 -9.02 3.65
N ASP A 59 -12.14 -7.84 4.26
CA ASP A 59 -11.85 -6.54 3.65
C ASP A 59 -10.35 -6.34 3.44
N LEU A 60 -9.51 -6.83 4.37
CA LEU A 60 -8.06 -6.83 4.19
C LEU A 60 -7.63 -7.62 2.95
N VAL A 61 -8.21 -8.80 2.74
CA VAL A 61 -7.91 -9.63 1.57
C VAL A 61 -8.43 -8.99 0.29
N ALA A 62 -9.63 -8.38 0.32
CA ALA A 62 -10.18 -7.65 -0.82
C ALA A 62 -9.31 -6.44 -1.18
N LEU A 63 -8.89 -5.67 -0.17
CA LEU A 63 -7.97 -4.54 -0.32
C LEU A 63 -6.64 -4.99 -0.89
N GLY A 64 -6.03 -6.04 -0.34
CA GLY A 64 -4.75 -6.59 -0.81
C GLY A 64 -4.82 -6.99 -2.28
N LYS A 65 -5.94 -7.56 -2.74
CA LYS A 65 -6.18 -7.86 -4.16
C LYS A 65 -6.29 -6.61 -5.02
N LEU A 66 -7.09 -5.63 -4.61
CA LEU A 66 -7.25 -4.38 -5.36
C LEU A 66 -5.91 -3.63 -5.50
N VAL A 67 -5.14 -3.59 -4.42
CA VAL A 67 -3.77 -3.05 -4.42
C VAL A 67 -2.87 -3.86 -5.36
N ALA A 68 -2.94 -5.18 -5.33
CA ALA A 68 -2.17 -6.04 -6.24
C ALA A 68 -2.47 -5.72 -7.71
N GLU A 69 -3.74 -5.53 -8.05
CA GLU A 69 -4.19 -5.18 -9.40
C GLU A 69 -3.79 -3.76 -9.80
N GLU A 70 -3.98 -2.78 -8.93
CA GLU A 70 -3.64 -1.36 -9.16
C GLU A 70 -2.13 -1.17 -9.39
N PHE A 71 -1.31 -1.79 -8.54
CA PHE A 71 0.16 -1.66 -8.61
C PHE A 71 0.80 -2.74 -9.50
N LYS A 72 0.01 -3.65 -10.08
CA LYS A 72 0.48 -4.81 -10.87
C LYS A 72 1.54 -5.64 -10.14
N ILE A 73 1.38 -5.80 -8.82
CA ILE A 73 2.27 -6.62 -8.00
C ILE A 73 1.62 -7.95 -7.67
N THR A 74 2.43 -8.97 -7.36
CA THR A 74 1.92 -10.22 -6.82
C THR A 74 1.77 -10.09 -5.31
N PHE A 75 0.53 -10.15 -4.84
CA PHE A 75 0.20 -10.10 -3.42
C PHE A 75 -0.31 -11.47 -2.97
N ALA A 76 0.40 -12.16 -2.07
CA ALA A 76 -0.04 -13.45 -1.55
C ALA A 76 -0.92 -13.28 -0.31
N ILE A 77 -1.78 -14.28 -0.04
CA ILE A 77 -2.62 -14.28 1.17
C ILE A 77 -1.76 -14.30 2.44
N GLU A 78 -0.60 -14.95 2.38
CA GLU A 78 0.38 -15.00 3.48
C GLU A 78 0.96 -13.60 3.81
N ASP A 79 1.16 -12.75 2.80
CA ASP A 79 1.57 -11.35 2.98
C ASP A 79 0.44 -10.55 3.64
N CYS A 80 -0.82 -10.81 3.26
CA CYS A 80 -2.01 -10.22 3.87
C CYS A 80 -2.09 -10.46 5.37
N THR A 81 -1.75 -11.67 5.82
CA THR A 81 -1.74 -12.01 7.25
C THR A 81 -0.56 -11.41 8.02
N SER A 82 0.52 -11.06 7.31
CA SER A 82 1.72 -10.45 7.91
C SER A 82 1.66 -8.93 7.96
N ILE A 83 0.76 -8.32 7.16
CA ILE A 83 0.55 -6.88 7.09
C ILE A 83 -0.52 -6.49 8.11
N THR A 84 -0.09 -5.92 9.23
CA THR A 84 -1.00 -5.42 10.27
C THR A 84 -1.36 -3.94 10.07
N ASP A 85 -0.50 -3.22 9.36
CA ASP A 85 -0.55 -1.77 9.21
C ASP A 85 -0.41 -1.32 7.75
N LEU A 86 -1.06 -0.23 7.40
CA LEU A 86 -0.99 0.35 6.05
C LEU A 86 0.43 0.78 5.67
N ALA A 87 1.24 1.18 6.64
CA ALA A 87 2.65 1.49 6.44
C ALA A 87 3.44 0.27 5.92
N GLN A 88 3.20 -0.92 6.47
CA GLN A 88 3.83 -2.15 5.97
C GLN A 88 3.34 -2.52 4.58
N LEU A 89 2.06 -2.30 4.31
CA LEU A 89 1.48 -2.52 2.98
C LEU A 89 2.13 -1.60 1.93
N ALA A 90 2.29 -0.32 2.24
CA ALA A 90 2.93 0.65 1.35
C ALA A 90 4.42 0.33 1.12
N ASP A 91 5.14 -0.08 2.18
CA ASP A 91 6.54 -0.51 2.06
C ASP A 91 6.67 -1.78 1.20
N PHE A 92 5.75 -2.74 1.36
CA PHE A 92 5.70 -3.95 0.55
C PHE A 92 5.45 -3.63 -0.94
N ILE A 93 4.52 -2.73 -1.23
CA ILE A 93 4.24 -2.29 -2.60
C ILE A 93 5.45 -1.57 -3.18
N ASP A 94 6.08 -0.65 -2.44
CA ASP A 94 7.29 0.04 -2.88
C ASP A 94 8.41 -0.95 -3.21
N ALA A 95 8.62 -1.95 -2.36
CA ALA A 95 9.63 -2.99 -2.57
C ALA A 95 9.35 -3.87 -3.80
N LYS A 96 8.08 -4.04 -4.20
CA LYS A 96 7.65 -4.88 -5.33
C LYS A 96 7.44 -4.11 -6.63
N ALA A 97 7.13 -2.81 -6.55
CA ALA A 97 6.89 -1.93 -7.69
C ALA A 97 8.17 -1.31 -8.26
N ALA A 98 9.34 -1.63 -7.68
CA ALA A 98 10.67 -1.20 -8.09
C ALA A 98 11.24 -1.94 -9.32
#